data_AF-A0A095UQF9-F1
#
_entry.id   AF-A0A095UQF9-F1
#
_cell.length_a   1.000
_cell.length_b   1.000
_cell.length_c   1.000
_cell.angle_alpha   90.00
_cell.angle_beta   90.00
_cell.angle_gamma   90.00
#
_symmetry.space_group_name_H-M   'P 1'
#
loop_
_entity.id
_entity.type
_entity.pdbx_description
1 polymer ?
#
loop_
_entity_poly.entity_id
_entity_poly.type
_entity_poly.pdbx_seq_one_letter_code
_entity_poly.pdbx_strand_id
1 'polypeptide(L)'
;MWRFVRSVVLAGLFLGLAGQAAALCNCYLPASPDIPNGQTANDEQIQFARNTLVAYQEKMQSYKQCLERCIVDASDAENEVVQQWNQTVETFNSRVANP
;
A
#
# COMPACT_ATOMS: atom_id res chain seq x y z
N MET A 1 23.26 44.64 -21.79
CA MET A 1 22.05 43.82 -22.07
C MET A 1 22.13 42.44 -21.38
N TRP A 2 22.57 42.38 -20.12
CA TRP A 2 22.94 41.14 -19.39
C TRP A 2 22.25 41.10 -18.03
N ARG A 3 20.94 41.39 -17.98
CA ARG A 3 20.18 41.38 -16.70
C ARG A 3 18.84 40.66 -16.77
N PHE A 4 18.37 40.25 -17.96
CA PHE A 4 17.05 39.64 -18.12
C PHE A 4 17.07 38.13 -18.38
N VAL A 5 18.23 37.53 -18.70
CA VAL A 5 18.34 36.08 -18.96
C VAL A 5 18.50 35.26 -17.68
N ARG A 6 18.85 35.90 -16.55
CA ARG A 6 19.10 35.23 -15.27
C ARG A 6 17.83 34.82 -14.51
N SER A 7 16.69 35.44 -14.79
CA SER A 7 15.47 35.26 -13.99
C SER A 7 14.59 34.10 -14.44
N VAL A 8 14.86 33.47 -15.60
CA VAL A 8 14.05 32.35 -16.11
C VAL A 8 14.58 30.98 -15.64
N VAL A 9 15.79 30.93 -15.08
CA VAL A 9 16.44 29.65 -14.68
C VAL A 9 15.90 29.11 -13.34
N LEU A 10 15.12 29.89 -12.57
CA LEU A 10 14.63 29.50 -11.24
C LEU A 10 13.25 28.81 -11.22
N ALA A 11 12.57 28.65 -12.37
CA ALA A 11 11.21 28.13 -12.43
C ALA A 11 11.09 26.63 -12.84
N GLY A 12 12.21 25.93 -13.04
CA GLY A 12 12.21 24.60 -13.66
C GLY A 12 12.56 23.41 -12.77
N LEU A 13 12.75 23.59 -11.45
CA LEU A 13 13.42 22.59 -10.60
C LEU A 13 12.57 21.94 -9.49
N PHE A 14 11.24 21.89 -9.64
CA PHE A 14 10.36 21.28 -8.62
C PHE A 14 9.28 20.31 -9.15
N LEU A 15 9.40 19.80 -10.39
CA LEU A 15 8.42 18.87 -10.99
C LEU A 15 8.90 17.41 -11.10
N GLY A 16 9.87 16.98 -10.26
CA GLY A 16 10.60 15.74 -10.49
C GLY A 16 10.43 14.59 -9.50
N LEU A 17 9.66 14.72 -8.41
CA LEU A 17 9.72 13.75 -7.29
C LEU A 17 8.36 13.32 -6.73
N ALA A 18 7.27 13.42 -7.49
CA ALA A 18 6.02 12.81 -7.07
C ALA A 18 5.91 11.38 -7.61
N GLY A 19 5.87 10.40 -6.71
CA GLY A 19 5.21 9.12 -6.97
C GLY A 19 6.09 7.97 -7.44
N GLN A 20 7.03 7.52 -6.61
CA GLN A 20 7.44 6.11 -6.64
C GLN A 20 7.15 5.46 -5.28
N ALA A 21 5.89 5.55 -4.83
CA ALA A 21 5.39 4.64 -3.82
C ALA A 21 4.96 3.35 -4.53
N ALA A 22 5.93 2.55 -4.96
CA ALA A 22 5.66 1.16 -5.31
C ALA A 22 5.41 0.41 -4.00
N ALA A 23 4.20 0.51 -3.46
CA ALA A 23 3.74 -0.34 -2.38
C ALA A 23 3.55 -1.75 -2.95
N LEU A 24 4.67 -2.46 -3.18
CA LEU A 24 4.66 -3.89 -3.43
C LEU A 24 4.29 -4.57 -2.10
N CYS A 25 2.99 -4.69 -1.89
CA CYS A 25 2.41 -5.41 -0.77
C CYS A 25 2.91 -6.87 -0.78
N ASN A 26 3.95 -7.16 0.01
CA ASN A 26 4.56 -8.48 0.04
C ASN A 26 3.95 -9.34 1.16
N CYS A 27 2.67 -9.67 1.01
CA CYS A 27 1.98 -10.56 1.94
C CYS A 27 2.07 -12.01 1.46
N TYR A 28 2.61 -12.89 2.31
CA TYR A 28 2.75 -14.31 1.99
C TYR A 28 1.52 -15.10 2.44
N LEU A 29 0.80 -15.69 1.48
CA LEU A 29 -0.32 -16.57 1.77
C LEU A 29 0.21 -17.88 2.37
N PRO A 30 -0.18 -18.24 3.61
CA PRO A 30 0.21 -19.50 4.21
C PRO A 30 -0.38 -20.68 3.43
N ALA A 31 0.40 -21.76 3.28
CA ALA A 31 -0.09 -22.98 2.65
C ALA A 31 -1.14 -23.66 3.54
N SER A 32 -2.23 -24.15 2.92
CA SER A 32 -3.24 -24.92 3.64
C SER A 32 -2.64 -26.20 4.21
N PRO A 33 -2.91 -26.54 5.47
CA PRO A 33 -2.51 -27.83 6.02
C PRO A 33 -3.37 -28.96 5.42
N ASP A 34 -2.84 -30.18 5.48
CA ASP A 34 -3.61 -31.39 5.18
C ASP A 34 -4.46 -31.76 6.40
N ILE A 35 -5.73 -32.07 6.18
CA ILE A 35 -6.67 -32.45 7.23
C ILE A 35 -7.03 -33.93 7.02
N PRO A 36 -6.63 -34.81 7.94
CA PRO A 36 -6.86 -36.24 7.76
C PRO A 36 -8.34 -36.59 7.90
N ASN A 37 -8.77 -37.68 7.25
CA ASN A 37 -10.15 -38.14 7.30
C ASN A 37 -10.51 -38.64 8.70
N GLY A 38 -11.51 -38.01 9.33
CA GLY A 38 -11.93 -38.33 10.70
C GLY A 38 -12.51 -39.73 10.92
N GLN A 39 -12.80 -40.50 9.87
CA GLN A 39 -13.25 -41.90 9.98
C GLN A 39 -12.09 -42.90 10.03
N THR A 40 -10.91 -42.53 9.51
CA THR A 40 -9.77 -43.45 9.33
C THR A 40 -8.52 -42.98 10.06
N ALA A 41 -8.47 -41.73 10.51
CA ALA A 41 -7.34 -41.16 11.22
C ALA A 41 -7.24 -41.73 12.64
N ASN A 42 -6.01 -41.96 13.09
CA ASN A 42 -5.73 -42.30 14.48
C ASN A 42 -5.60 -41.03 15.35
N ASP A 43 -5.57 -41.21 16.67
CA ASP A 43 -5.52 -40.10 17.63
C ASP A 43 -4.30 -39.20 17.43
N GLU A 44 -3.13 -39.77 17.12
CA GLU A 44 -1.90 -39.02 16.88
C GLU A 44 -2.01 -38.12 15.64
N GLN A 45 -2.61 -38.62 14.55
CA GLN A 45 -2.85 -37.87 13.32
C GLN A 45 -3.82 -36.71 13.56
N ILE A 46 -4.88 -36.92 14.34
CA ILE A 46 -5.85 -35.88 14.69
C ILE A 46 -5.20 -34.81 15.58
N GLN A 47 -4.40 -35.21 16.57
CA GLN A 47 -3.68 -34.26 17.43
C GLN A 47 -2.63 -33.45 16.65
N PHE A 48 -1.90 -34.10 15.75
CA PHE A 48 -0.97 -33.40 14.86
C PHE A 48 -1.71 -32.38 13.98
N ALA A 49 -2.79 -32.79 13.31
CA ALA A 49 -3.59 -31.92 12.47
C ALA A 49 -4.18 -30.73 13.23
N ARG A 50 -4.61 -30.94 14.49
CA ARG A 50 -5.06 -29.86 15.38
C ARG A 50 -3.95 -28.82 15.59
N ASN A 51 -2.75 -29.26 15.93
CA ASN A 51 -1.63 -28.35 16.17
C ASN A 51 -1.22 -27.59 14.88
N THR A 52 -1.20 -28.29 13.74
CA THR A 52 -0.93 -27.65 12.44
C THR A 52 -2.01 -26.64 12.08
N LEU A 53 -3.29 -26.92 12.37
CA LEU A 53 -4.39 -26.01 12.13
C LEU A 53 -4.27 -24.72 12.95
N VAL A 54 -3.91 -24.83 14.24
CA VAL A 54 -3.67 -23.65 15.10
C VAL A 54 -2.55 -22.79 14.52
N ALA A 55 -1.41 -23.39 14.15
CA ALA A 55 -0.30 -22.66 13.54
C ALA A 55 -0.67 -22.02 12.19
N TYR A 56 -1.51 -22.70 11.38
CA TYR A 56 -2.03 -22.14 10.15
C TYR A 56 -2.94 -20.93 10.41
N GLN A 57 -3.82 -21.00 11.42
CA GLN A 57 -4.70 -19.90 11.79
C GLN A 57 -3.91 -18.67 12.22
N GLU A 58 -2.86 -18.84 13.04
CA GLU A 58 -1.98 -17.73 13.44
C GLU A 58 -1.32 -17.06 12.23
N LYS A 59 -0.71 -17.86 11.34
CA LYS A 59 -0.10 -17.34 10.11
C LYS A 59 -1.13 -16.63 9.22
N MET A 60 -2.37 -17.14 9.20
CA MET A 60 -3.44 -16.51 8.43
C MET A 60 -3.87 -15.17 8.99
N GLN A 61 -3.86 -15.01 10.31
CA GLN A 61 -4.10 -13.70 10.92
C GLN A 61 -3.01 -12.70 10.55
N SER A 62 -1.73 -13.11 10.59
CA SER A 62 -0.62 -12.25 10.15
C SER A 62 -0.74 -11.85 8.68
N TYR A 63 -1.15 -12.77 7.80
CA TYR A 63 -1.40 -12.45 6.39
C TYR A 63 -2.53 -11.43 6.21
N LYS A 64 -3.65 -11.60 6.92
CA LYS A 64 -4.77 -10.64 6.87
C LYS A 64 -4.35 -9.25 7.32
N GLN A 65 -3.63 -9.16 8.45
CA GLN A 65 -3.11 -7.89 8.95
C GLN A 65 -2.14 -7.23 7.96
N CYS A 66 -1.34 -8.03 7.26
CA CYS A 66 -0.47 -7.53 6.20
C CYS A 66 -1.29 -6.90 5.06
N LEU A 67 -2.33 -7.60 4.58
CA LEU A 67 -3.21 -7.08 3.52
C LEU A 67 -3.93 -5.80 3.95
N GLU A 68 -4.44 -5.75 5.19
CA GLU A 68 -5.10 -4.57 5.74
C GLU A 68 -4.18 -3.35 5.71
N ARG A 69 -2.91 -3.50 6.10
CA ARG A 69 -1.94 -2.39 6.00
C ARG A 69 -1.72 -1.95 4.56
N CYS A 70 -1.60 -2.88 3.63
CA CYS A 70 -1.44 -2.51 2.23
C CYS A 70 -2.63 -1.76 1.65
N ILE A 71 -3.84 -2.10 2.07
CA ILE A 71 -5.06 -1.38 1.68
C ILE A 71 -5.01 0.06 2.23
N VAL A 72 -4.62 0.21 3.49
CA VAL A 72 -4.45 1.53 4.13
C VAL A 72 -3.38 2.35 3.41
N ASP A 73 -2.20 1.77 3.18
CA ASP A 73 -1.10 2.46 2.49
C ASP A 73 -1.49 2.91 1.08
N ALA A 74 -2.24 2.07 0.34
CA ALA A 74 -2.75 2.42 -0.98
C ALA A 74 -3.78 3.55 -0.92
N SER A 75 -4.68 3.52 0.06
CA SER A 75 -5.66 4.59 0.30
C SER A 75 -4.97 5.91 0.68
N ASP A 76 -3.94 5.87 1.52
CA ASP A 76 -3.19 7.06 1.92
C ASP A 76 -2.44 7.66 0.72
N ALA A 77 -1.85 6.82 -0.13
CA ALA A 77 -1.21 7.27 -1.37
C ALA A 77 -2.22 7.92 -2.34
N GLU A 78 -3.42 7.35 -2.49
CA GLU A 78 -4.50 7.96 -3.28
C GLU A 78 -4.90 9.32 -2.69
N ASN A 79 -5.15 9.38 -1.39
CA ASN A 79 -5.55 10.60 -0.70
C ASN A 79 -4.50 11.71 -0.85
N GLU A 80 -3.21 11.37 -0.78
CA GLU A 80 -2.13 12.33 -0.99
C GLU A 80 -2.20 12.95 -2.40
N VAL A 81 -2.38 12.12 -3.44
CA VAL A 81 -2.49 12.60 -4.83
C VAL A 81 -3.72 13.48 -5.01
N VAL A 82 -4.86 13.09 -4.44
CA VAL A 82 -6.11 13.89 -4.51
C VAL A 82 -5.94 15.24 -3.80
N GLN A 83 -5.29 15.27 -2.64
CA GLN A 83 -5.02 16.52 -1.92
C GLN A 83 -4.10 17.45 -2.73
N GLN A 84 -3.03 16.90 -3.32
CA GLN A 84 -2.13 17.67 -4.19
C GLN A 84 -2.87 18.25 -5.40
N TRP A 85 -3.78 17.48 -6.00
CA TRP A 85 -4.63 17.95 -7.09
C TRP A 85 -5.53 19.10 -6.65
N ASN A 86 -6.23 18.96 -5.52
CA ASN A 86 -7.12 20.00 -4.99
C ASN A 86 -6.37 21.32 -4.73
N GLN A 87 -5.20 21.26 -4.09
CA GLN A 87 -4.34 22.43 -3.89
C GLN A 87 -3.91 23.09 -5.20
N THR A 88 -3.61 22.27 -6.22
CA THR A 88 -3.25 22.77 -7.55
C THR A 88 -4.42 23.51 -8.20
N VAL A 89 -5.62 22.95 -8.12
CA VAL A 89 -6.85 23.55 -8.67
C VAL A 89 -7.20 24.85 -7.94
N GLU A 90 -7.12 24.89 -6.61
CA GLU A 90 -7.34 26.10 -5.82
C GLU A 90 -6.37 27.22 -6.21
N THR A 91 -5.09 26.88 -6.35
CA THR A 91 -4.05 27.82 -6.79
C THR A 91 -4.34 28.34 -8.20
N PHE A 92 -4.74 27.47 -9.13
CA PHE A 92 -5.12 27.89 -10.48
C PHE A 92 -6.32 28.83 -10.48
N ASN A 93 -7.39 28.46 -9.77
CA ASN A 93 -8.62 29.23 -9.69
C ASN A 93 -8.40 30.63 -9.10
N SER A 94 -7.59 30.75 -8.04
CA SER A 94 -7.27 32.04 -7.45
C SER A 94 -6.52 32.98 -8.42
N ARG A 95 -5.60 32.44 -9.23
CA ARG A 95 -4.87 33.22 -10.26
C ARG A 95 -5.76 33.66 -11.41
N VAL A 96 -6.71 32.83 -11.84
CA VAL A 96 -7.60 33.15 -12.95
C VAL A 96 -8.71 34.12 -12.51
N ALA A 97 -9.19 34.03 -11.27
CA ALA A 97 -10.23 34.91 -10.73
C ALA A 97 -9.73 36.32 -10.36
N ASN A 98 -8.44 36.47 -10.02
CA ASN A 98 -7.77 37.76 -9.77
C ASN A 98 -6.53 37.91 -10.67
N PRO A 99 -6.71 38.17 -11.99
CA PRO A 99 -5.62 38.26 -12.96
C PRO A 99 -4.69 39.46 -12.78
#